data_AF-A0A0G0YQU9-F1
#
_entry.id   AF-A0A0G0YQU9-F1
#
_cell.length_a   1.000
_cell.length_b   1.000
_cell.length_c   1.000
_cell.angle_alpha   90.00
_cell.angle_beta   90.00
_cell.angle_gamma   90.00
#
_symmetry.space_group_name_H-M   'P 1'
#
loop_
_entity.id
_entity.type
_entity.pdbx_description
1 polymer ?
#
loop_
_entity_poly.entity_id
_entity_poly.type
_entity_poly.pdbx_seq_one_letter_code
_entity_poly.pdbx_strand_id
1 'polypeptide(L)'
;MPGDFKKLIPILAVLIFAFAGSYAGFAQYNPKIQNGDVKGAKVSQESDLPMPISSEIICSSRTLDSHQTTFQTKKSPEEVMAFYQNVFSDKNWTPESDRREDGIYVTTYNDQDLLATITVTKQPDDEYTIVSLKMSRR
;
A
#
# COMPACT_ATOMS: atom_id res chain seq x y z
N MET A 1 4.83 -37.11 -52.79
CA MET A 1 4.40 -35.92 -53.56
C MET A 1 5.15 -34.69 -53.04
N PRO A 2 6.11 -34.12 -53.77
CA PRO A 2 6.93 -32.98 -53.33
C PRO A 2 6.29 -31.59 -53.60
N GLY A 3 5.07 -31.55 -54.13
CA GLY A 3 4.42 -30.33 -54.63
C GLY A 3 3.68 -29.49 -53.59
N ASP A 4 3.23 -30.08 -52.48
CA ASP A 4 2.42 -29.37 -51.48
C ASP A 4 3.25 -28.52 -50.52
N PHE A 5 4.53 -28.83 -50.35
CA PHE A 5 5.45 -28.03 -49.51
C PHE A 5 5.58 -26.59 -50.02
N LYS A 6 5.55 -26.39 -51.34
CA LYS A 6 5.63 -25.06 -51.96
C LYS A 6 4.41 -24.18 -51.67
N LYS A 7 3.25 -24.79 -51.40
CA LYS A 7 2.01 -24.07 -51.03
C LYS A 7 1.98 -23.70 -49.54
N LEU A 8 2.77 -24.39 -48.70
CA LEU A 8 2.91 -24.10 -47.27
C LEU A 8 3.86 -22.94 -46.99
N ILE A 9 4.83 -22.67 -47.88
CA ILE A 9 5.79 -21.55 -47.77
C ILE A 9 5.08 -20.19 -47.61
N PRO A 10 4.11 -19.79 -48.45
CA PRO A 10 3.44 -18.49 -48.28
C PRO A 10 2.61 -18.43 -47.00
N ILE A 11 2.02 -19.55 -46.56
CA ILE A 11 1.22 -19.63 -45.33
C ILE A 11 2.13 -19.45 -44.10
N LEU A 12 3.29 -20.11 -44.10
CA LEU A 12 4.29 -19.98 -43.05
C LEU A 12 4.85 -18.55 -42.98
N ALA A 13 5.11 -17.93 -44.13
CA ALA A 13 5.56 -16.54 -44.19
C ALA A 13 4.53 -15.59 -43.56
N VAL A 14 3.24 -15.74 -43.89
CA VAL A 14 2.16 -14.92 -43.30
C VAL A 14 2.08 -15.11 -41.78
N LEU A 15 2.21 -16.34 -41.29
CA LEU A 15 2.21 -16.64 -39.85
C LEU A 15 3.39 -15.99 -39.13
N ILE A 16 4.59 -16.04 -39.71
CA ILE A 16 5.79 -15.41 -39.14
C ILE A 16 5.61 -13.88 -39.09
N PHE A 17 5.09 -13.27 -40.16
CA PHE A 17 4.84 -11.83 -40.19
C PHE A 17 3.76 -11.40 -39.19
N ALA A 18 2.68 -12.18 -39.06
CA ALA A 18 1.63 -11.91 -38.07
C ALA A 18 2.19 -12.00 -36.64
N PHE A 19 2.96 -13.05 -36.35
CA PHE A 19 3.58 -13.24 -35.03
C PHE A 19 4.58 -12.14 -34.70
N ALA A 20 5.47 -11.79 -35.63
CA ALA A 20 6.46 -10.72 -35.44
C ALA A 20 5.77 -9.36 -35.26
N GLY A 21 4.71 -9.08 -36.03
CA GLY A 21 3.92 -7.86 -35.90
C GLY A 21 3.21 -7.75 -34.55
N SER A 22 2.56 -8.83 -34.10
CA SER A 22 1.93 -8.87 -32.77
C SER A 22 2.96 -8.72 -31.64
N TYR A 23 4.11 -9.38 -31.76
CA TYR A 23 5.18 -9.29 -30.77
C TYR A 23 5.77 -7.87 -30.70
N ALA A 24 6.03 -7.24 -31.84
CA ALA A 24 6.51 -5.86 -31.89
C ALA A 24 5.49 -4.87 -31.31
N GLY A 25 4.21 -5.05 -31.64
CA GLY A 25 3.11 -4.26 -31.07
C GLY A 25 3.02 -4.39 -29.54
N PHE A 26 3.21 -5.60 -29.02
CA PHE A 26 3.22 -5.84 -27.57
C PHE A 26 4.50 -5.34 -26.89
N ALA A 27 5.66 -5.49 -27.53
CA ALA A 27 6.94 -5.00 -27.00
C ALA A 27 6.99 -3.46 -26.93
N GLN A 28 6.33 -2.79 -27.88
CA GLN A 28 6.19 -1.34 -27.89
C GLN A 28 4.98 -0.85 -27.09
N TYR A 29 4.10 -1.76 -26.65
CA TYR A 29 3.00 -1.44 -25.77
C TYR A 29 3.55 -1.07 -24.40
N ASN A 30 3.63 0.23 -24.17
CA ASN A 30 4.02 0.80 -22.90
C ASN A 30 2.72 1.19 -22.18
N PRO A 31 2.10 0.29 -21.38
CA PRO A 31 0.86 0.61 -20.69
C PRO A 31 1.11 1.83 -19.81
N LYS A 32 0.42 2.94 -20.11
CA LYS A 32 0.35 4.05 -19.17
C LYS A 32 -0.39 3.55 -17.94
N ILE A 33 0.37 3.25 -16.89
CA ILE A 33 -0.20 3.00 -15.56
C ILE A 33 -0.87 4.32 -15.17
N GLN A 34 -2.21 4.34 -15.15
CA GLN A 34 -2.95 5.45 -14.57
C GLN A 34 -2.71 5.41 -13.07
N ASN A 35 -1.76 6.21 -12.61
CA ASN A 35 -1.68 6.56 -11.20
C ASN A 35 -2.85 7.49 -10.87
N GLY A 36 -3.84 6.96 -10.16
CA GLY A 36 -4.87 7.75 -9.52
C GLY A 36 -6.12 8.02 -10.36
N ASP A 37 -7.27 7.95 -9.69
CA ASP A 37 -8.61 8.35 -10.10
C ASP A 37 -9.33 7.52 -11.16
N VAL A 38 -9.81 6.36 -10.71
CA VAL A 38 -11.06 5.79 -11.23
C VAL A 38 -12.20 6.80 -11.05
N LYS A 39 -12.82 7.23 -12.16
CA LYS A 39 -14.01 8.10 -12.15
C LYS A 39 -15.11 7.45 -11.30
N GLY A 40 -15.42 8.07 -10.15
CA GLY A 40 -16.47 7.62 -9.23
C GLY A 40 -15.98 7.36 -7.80
N ALA A 41 -14.67 7.22 -7.58
CA ALA A 41 -14.13 7.26 -6.22
C ALA A 41 -14.13 8.71 -5.74
N LYS A 42 -15.16 9.09 -4.97
CA LYS A 42 -14.97 10.21 -4.04
C LYS A 42 -13.81 9.82 -3.15
N VAL A 43 -12.65 10.44 -3.36
CA VAL A 43 -11.59 10.46 -2.35
C VAL A 43 -12.19 11.24 -1.19
N SER A 44 -12.95 10.56 -0.35
CA SER A 44 -13.44 11.10 0.91
C SER A 44 -12.16 11.33 1.71
N GLN A 45 -11.74 12.59 1.73
CA GLN A 45 -10.65 13.10 2.52
C GLN A 45 -11.14 13.06 3.97
N GLU A 46 -11.11 11.88 4.56
CA GLU A 46 -11.65 11.60 5.87
C GLU A 46 -10.46 11.32 6.80
N SER A 47 -10.21 12.29 7.69
CA SER A 47 -9.31 12.26 8.84
C SER A 47 -8.08 11.34 8.68
N ASP A 48 -7.13 11.74 7.83
CA ASP A 48 -5.77 11.21 7.95
C ASP A 48 -5.31 11.47 9.39
N LEU A 49 -5.04 10.40 10.14
CA LEU A 49 -4.42 10.51 11.45
C LEU A 49 -3.15 11.35 11.31
N PRO A 50 -2.88 12.27 12.24
CA PRO A 50 -1.70 13.09 12.16
C PRO A 50 -0.45 12.19 12.20
N MET A 51 0.58 12.60 11.47
CA MET A 51 1.86 11.91 11.44
C MET A 51 2.91 12.76 12.18
N PRO A 52 3.89 12.12 12.85
CA PRO A 52 5.02 12.84 13.43
C PRO A 52 5.74 13.71 12.39
N ILE A 53 6.36 14.80 12.84
CA ILE A 53 7.23 15.63 11.98
C ILE A 53 8.33 14.74 11.39
N SER A 54 8.72 14.98 10.14
CA SER A 54 9.71 14.19 9.38
C SER A 54 9.29 12.74 9.06
N SER A 55 7.99 12.50 8.95
CA SER A 55 7.47 11.22 8.46
C SER A 55 7.44 11.16 6.94
N GLU A 56 7.80 10.03 6.37
CA GLU A 56 7.73 9.75 4.93
C GLU A 56 6.84 8.52 4.69
N ILE A 57 5.79 8.69 3.88
CA ILE A 57 4.84 7.62 3.59
C ILE A 57 5.51 6.60 2.66
N ILE A 58 5.48 5.34 3.07
CA ILE A 58 5.98 4.20 2.29
C ILE A 58 4.83 3.57 1.50
N CYS A 59 3.68 3.41 2.14
CA CYS A 59 2.53 2.73 1.56
C CYS A 59 1.23 3.28 2.16
N SER A 60 0.18 3.33 1.35
CA SER A 60 -1.18 3.53 1.85
C SER A 60 -2.13 2.61 1.07
N SER A 61 -3.04 1.98 1.80
CA SER A 61 -4.04 1.06 1.27
C SER A 61 -5.40 1.40 1.85
N ARG A 62 -6.43 1.37 1.00
CA ARG A 62 -7.80 1.68 1.39
C ARG A 62 -8.74 0.62 0.84
N THR A 63 -9.61 0.13 1.71
CA THR A 63 -10.72 -0.78 1.41
C THR A 63 -12.04 -0.10 1.81
N LEU A 64 -13.18 -0.78 1.62
CA LEU A 64 -14.49 -0.25 2.05
C LEU A 64 -14.57 -0.05 3.57
N ASP A 65 -13.92 -0.93 4.34
CA ASP A 65 -14.08 -0.98 5.80
C ASP A 65 -12.82 -0.62 6.58
N SER A 66 -11.69 -0.40 5.88
CA SER A 66 -10.42 -0.04 6.52
C SER A 66 -9.53 0.83 5.66
N HIS A 67 -8.72 1.63 6.34
CA HIS A 67 -7.64 2.44 5.77
C HIS A 67 -6.36 2.15 6.55
N GLN A 68 -5.28 1.87 5.84
CA GLN A 68 -3.98 1.61 6.44
C GLN A 68 -2.91 2.48 5.77
N THR A 69 -2.12 3.18 6.56
CA THR A 69 -0.98 3.97 6.11
C THR A 69 0.27 3.53 6.85
N THR A 70 1.30 3.16 6.10
CA THR A 70 2.62 2.81 6.59
C THR A 70 3.61 3.92 6.22
N PHE A 71 4.35 4.42 7.20
CA PHE A 71 5.35 5.46 7.03
C PHE A 71 6.60 5.16 7.85
N GLN A 72 7.71 5.80 7.49
CA GLN A 72 8.94 5.81 8.27
C GLN A 72 9.13 7.16 8.94
N THR A 73 9.77 7.16 10.11
CA THR A 73 10.14 8.37 10.83
C THR A 73 11.46 8.17 11.57
N LYS A 74 12.21 9.24 11.80
CA LYS A 74 13.45 9.22 12.62
C LYS A 74 13.16 9.18 14.13
N LYS A 75 11.89 9.28 14.53
CA LYS A 75 11.46 9.23 15.92
C LYS A 75 11.62 7.83 16.51
N SER A 76 11.95 7.73 17.80
CA SER A 76 12.02 6.43 18.47
C SER A 76 10.62 5.80 18.60
N PRO A 77 10.51 4.47 18.74
CA PRO A 77 9.23 3.82 18.96
C PRO A 77 8.44 4.43 20.14
N GLU A 78 9.13 4.78 21.23
CA GLU A 78 8.53 5.38 22.42
C GLU A 78 7.99 6.79 22.14
N GLU A 79 8.73 7.60 21.37
CA GLU A 79 8.28 8.92 20.96
C GLU A 79 7.03 8.84 20.06
N VAL A 80 7.00 7.88 19.13
CA VAL A 80 5.85 7.63 18.26
C VAL A 80 4.63 7.19 19.07
N MET A 81 4.83 6.27 20.02
CA MET A 81 3.76 5.79 20.88
C MET A 81 3.20 6.92 21.77
N ALA A 82 4.05 7.75 22.36
CA ALA A 82 3.64 8.91 23.14
C ALA A 82 2.87 9.93 22.29
N PHE A 83 3.30 10.16 21.05
CA PHE A 83 2.60 11.02 20.12
C PHE A 83 1.17 10.53 19.85
N TYR A 84 0.99 9.26 19.51
CA TYR A 84 -0.34 8.71 19.24
C TYR A 84 -1.20 8.63 20.50
N GLN A 85 -0.61 8.32 21.66
CA GLN A 85 -1.33 8.36 22.93
C GLN A 85 -1.96 9.73 23.17
N ASN A 86 -1.24 10.83 22.93
CA ASN A 86 -1.78 12.18 23.04
C ASN A 86 -2.90 12.42 22.02
N VAL A 87 -2.68 12.06 20.75
CA VAL A 87 -3.67 12.22 19.67
C VAL A 87 -4.99 11.50 19.98
N PHE A 88 -4.92 10.28 20.51
CA PHE A 88 -6.11 9.49 20.86
C PHE A 88 -6.74 9.95 22.18
N SER A 89 -5.93 10.40 23.15
CA SER A 89 -6.44 10.96 24.41
C SER A 89 -7.23 12.25 24.16
N ASP A 90 -6.74 13.15 23.29
CA ASP A 90 -7.43 14.38 22.90
C ASP A 90 -8.79 14.10 22.23
N LYS A 91 -8.91 12.94 21.58
CA LYS A 91 -10.16 12.47 20.96
C LYS A 91 -11.05 11.63 21.89
N ASN A 92 -10.65 11.41 23.15
CA ASN A 92 -11.30 10.52 24.11
C ASN A 92 -11.39 9.04 23.67
N TRP A 93 -10.48 8.59 22.80
CA TRP A 93 -10.40 7.19 22.39
C TRP A 93 -9.79 6.35 23.51
N THR A 94 -10.32 5.15 23.71
CA THR A 94 -9.88 4.27 24.80
C THR A 94 -8.96 3.17 24.28
N PRO A 95 -7.82 2.89 24.94
CA PRO A 95 -6.97 1.77 24.54
C PRO A 95 -7.67 0.44 24.86
N GLU A 96 -7.92 -0.38 23.84
CA GLU A 96 -8.48 -1.73 23.98
C GLU A 96 -7.39 -2.78 24.21
N SER A 97 -6.21 -2.58 23.61
CA SER A 97 -5.04 -3.44 23.83
C SER A 97 -3.73 -2.68 23.66
N ASP A 98 -2.72 -3.03 24.45
CA ASP A 98 -1.34 -2.58 24.34
C ASP A 98 -0.43 -3.81 24.47
N ARG A 99 0.40 -4.07 23.46
CA ARG A 99 1.38 -5.15 23.41
C ARG A 99 2.74 -4.58 23.04
N ARG A 100 3.76 -4.92 23.84
CA ARG A 100 5.14 -4.49 23.63
C ARG A 100 6.05 -5.69 23.83
N GLU A 101 6.58 -6.23 22.75
CA GLU A 101 7.41 -7.44 22.77
C GLU A 101 8.44 -7.36 21.64
N ASP A 102 9.69 -7.74 21.93
CA ASP A 102 10.79 -7.83 20.95
C ASP A 102 10.98 -6.58 20.05
N GLY A 103 10.79 -5.38 20.60
CA GLY A 103 10.93 -4.12 19.87
C GLY A 103 9.76 -3.78 18.93
N ILE A 104 8.65 -4.53 19.04
CA ILE A 104 7.38 -4.30 18.37
C ILE A 104 6.40 -3.72 19.39
N TYR A 105 5.82 -2.57 19.08
CA TYR A 105 4.82 -1.89 19.89
C TYR A 105 3.51 -1.88 19.11
N VAL A 106 2.45 -2.45 19.68
CA VAL A 106 1.13 -2.48 19.07
C VAL A 106 0.12 -1.97 20.07
N THR A 107 -0.58 -0.89 19.73
CA THR A 107 -1.71 -0.42 20.54
C THR A 107 -2.93 -0.26 19.67
N THR A 108 -4.06 -0.81 20.12
CA THR A 108 -5.35 -0.62 19.47
C THR A 108 -6.21 0.28 20.34
N TYR A 109 -6.70 1.37 19.76
CA TYR A 109 -7.65 2.28 20.36
C TYR A 109 -9.04 2.06 19.77
N ASN A 110 -10.06 2.25 20.59
CA ASN A 110 -11.46 2.08 20.24
C ASN A 110 -12.25 3.35 20.53
N ASP A 111 -13.12 3.70 19.59
CA ASP A 111 -14.16 4.72 19.70
C ASP A 111 -15.44 4.23 19.03
N GLN A 112 -16.40 3.79 19.85
CA GLN A 112 -17.69 3.23 19.45
C GLN A 112 -17.55 2.06 18.47
N ASP A 113 -17.61 2.34 17.17
CA ASP A 113 -17.57 1.39 16.06
C ASP A 113 -16.26 1.48 15.24
N LEU A 114 -15.30 2.28 15.68
CA LEU A 114 -14.01 2.48 15.01
C LEU A 114 -12.85 1.96 15.86
N LEU A 115 -11.95 1.25 15.20
CA LEU A 115 -10.69 0.74 15.74
C LEU A 115 -9.51 1.41 15.05
N ALA A 116 -8.56 1.90 15.84
CA ALA A 116 -7.28 2.43 15.39
C ALA A 116 -6.15 1.56 15.94
N THR A 117 -5.54 0.76 15.08
CA THR A 117 -4.35 -0.03 15.43
C THR A 117 -3.10 0.69 14.98
N ILE A 118 -2.22 0.99 15.93
CA ILE A 118 -0.89 1.55 15.69
C ILE A 118 0.11 0.43 15.93
N THR A 119 0.88 0.10 14.90
CA THR A 119 1.99 -0.84 14.96
C THR A 119 3.27 -0.08 14.71
N VAL A 120 4.22 -0.15 15.64
CA VAL A 120 5.52 0.50 15.55
C VAL A 120 6.60 -0.55 15.68
N THR A 121 7.55 -0.53 14.76
CA THR A 121 8.68 -1.47 14.74
C THR A 121 9.96 -0.73 14.41
N LYS A 122 11.04 -1.05 15.12
CA LYS A 122 12.38 -0.56 14.79
C LYS A 122 13.32 -1.74 14.61
N GLN A 123 13.99 -1.79 13.46
CA GLN A 123 15.06 -2.76 13.24
C GLN A 123 16.34 -2.29 13.96
N PRO A 124 17.12 -3.18 14.59
CA PRO A 124 18.28 -2.80 15.40
C PRO A 124 19.33 -1.97 14.64
N ASP A 125 19.49 -2.23 13.35
CA ASP A 125 20.50 -1.59 12.49
C ASP A 125 19.95 -0.46 11.62
N ASP A 126 18.69 -0.08 11.79
CA ASP A 126 18.03 0.94 10.96
C ASP A 126 17.90 2.28 11.70
N GLU A 127 18.13 3.37 10.97
CA GLU A 127 17.97 4.74 11.50
C GLU A 127 16.48 5.09 11.66
N TYR A 128 15.62 4.41 10.89
CA TYR A 128 14.20 4.69 10.81
C TYR A 128 13.35 3.72 11.64
N THR A 129 12.29 4.28 12.23
CA THR A 129 11.19 3.54 12.82
C THR A 129 10.07 3.43 11.80
N ILE A 130 9.59 2.21 11.57
CA ILE A 130 8.45 1.94 10.71
C ILE A 130 7.18 1.97 11.55
N VAL A 131 6.19 2.71 11.07
CA VAL A 131 4.90 2.88 11.71
C VAL A 131 3.80 2.49 10.73
N SER A 132 2.88 1.64 11.16
CA SER A 132 1.68 1.29 10.42
C SER A 132 0.47 1.70 11.23
N LEU A 133 -0.31 2.63 10.69
CA LEU A 133 -1.60 3.04 11.23
C LEU A 133 -2.69 2.34 10.45
N LYS A 134 -3.59 1.66 11.13
CA LYS A 134 -4.77 1.06 10.54
C LYS A 134 -6.01 1.56 11.25
N MET A 135 -6.91 2.18 10.50
CA MET A 135 -8.26 2.52 10.92
C MET A 135 -9.21 1.49 10.31
N SER A 136 -10.09 0.88 11.11
CA SER A 136 -11.11 -0.05 10.62
C SER A 136 -12.40 0.09 11.40
N ARG A 137 -13.52 -0.24 10.76
CA ARG A 137 -14.78 -0.46 11.49
C ARG A 137 -14.73 -1.77 12.26
N ARG A 138 -15.44 -1.82 13.38
CA ARG A 138 -15.58 -3.03 14.21
C ARG A 138 -16.41 -4.10 13.51
#